data_AF-A0A954NMU7-F1
#
_entry.id   AF-A0A954NMU7-F1
#
_cell.length_a   1.000
_cell.length_b   1.000
_cell.length_c   1.000
_cell.angle_alpha   90.00
_cell.angle_beta   90.00
_cell.angle_gamma   90.00
#
_symmetry.space_group_name_H-M   'P 1'
#
loop_
_entity.id
_entity.type
_entity.pdbx_description
1 polymer ?
#
loop_
_entity_poly.entity_id
_entity_poly.type
_entity_poly.pdbx_seq_one_letter_code
_entity_poly.pdbx_strand_id
1 'polypeptide(L)'
;DLAEGFGPPAGVFGFNDHIVTGTRLGLDGLVYVSVGDKGLQRATGADGSTITLEGGGVVRMRPDGTELEIVSSGTRNHLDVAMDSLDNIFTYDNTDDGLGWWTRFTHHIPSGYYGYPYDYHDHPERHLPRISEHGGGSPCGAACYRGAAWPERYVDSGFFCEWGKGKVQRFSVKPNGATFTAEIEDFMT
;
A
#
# COMPACT_ATOMS: atom_id res chain seq x y z
N ASP A 1 -14.15 -18.46 -5.19
CA ASP A 1 -13.25 -17.37 -4.79
C ASP A 1 -12.70 -16.66 -6.02
N LEU A 2 -12.34 -15.38 -5.90
CA LEU A 2 -11.73 -14.62 -7.00
C LEU A 2 -10.31 -15.12 -7.30
N ALA A 3 -9.57 -15.50 -6.26
CA ALA A 3 -8.25 -16.10 -6.36
C ALA A 3 -7.94 -16.89 -5.08
N GLU A 4 -6.98 -17.79 -5.17
CA GLU A 4 -6.52 -18.63 -4.05
C GLU A 4 -5.07 -18.31 -3.67
N GLY A 5 -4.65 -18.70 -2.46
CA GLY A 5 -3.26 -18.53 -2.00
C GLY A 5 -2.90 -17.12 -1.51
N PHE A 6 -3.91 -16.32 -1.16
CA PHE A 6 -3.73 -14.99 -0.57
C PHE A 6 -3.42 -15.10 0.92
N GLY A 7 -2.13 -15.01 1.24
CA GLY A 7 -1.60 -14.99 2.60
C GLY A 7 -1.30 -16.38 3.19
N PRO A 8 -0.28 -16.49 4.05
CA PRO A 8 0.01 -17.74 4.72
C PRO A 8 -1.06 -18.08 5.78
N PRO A 9 -1.14 -19.35 6.22
CA PRO A 9 -1.92 -19.73 7.39
C PRO A 9 -1.58 -18.85 8.59
N ALA A 10 -2.54 -18.66 9.48
CA ALA A 10 -2.29 -17.95 10.73
C ALA A 10 -1.15 -18.60 11.52
N GLY A 11 -0.32 -17.77 12.15
CA GLY A 11 0.84 -18.18 12.92
C GLY A 11 0.48 -18.76 14.29
N VAL A 12 1.44 -18.73 15.20
CA VAL A 12 1.28 -19.24 16.56
C VAL A 12 0.10 -18.53 17.25
N PHE A 13 -0.75 -19.30 17.94
CA PHE A 13 -2.00 -18.84 18.57
C PHE A 13 -3.07 -18.29 17.61
N GLY A 14 -2.95 -18.53 16.30
CA GLY A 14 -3.91 -18.05 15.32
C GLY A 14 -3.77 -16.57 14.98
N PHE A 15 -2.66 -15.94 15.37
CA PHE A 15 -2.37 -14.55 15.02
C PHE A 15 -1.85 -14.43 13.58
N ASN A 16 -2.34 -13.45 12.83
CA ASN A 16 -1.87 -13.18 11.47
C ASN A 16 -1.81 -11.67 11.19
N ASP A 17 -0.62 -11.10 11.35
CA ASP A 17 -0.22 -9.75 10.97
C ASP A 17 0.47 -9.72 9.59
N HIS A 18 0.52 -8.54 8.97
CA HIS A 18 1.26 -8.29 7.71
C HIS A 18 0.87 -9.25 6.57
N ILE A 19 -0.42 -9.44 6.40
CA ILE A 19 -0.99 -10.30 5.36
C ILE A 19 -1.70 -9.48 4.29
N VAL A 20 -2.31 -10.20 3.35
CA VAL A 20 -3.28 -9.66 2.41
C VAL A 20 -4.42 -8.99 3.19
N THR A 21 -4.72 -7.75 2.84
CA THR A 21 -5.74 -6.94 3.52
C THR A 21 -6.55 -6.13 2.52
N GLY A 22 -6.62 -4.81 2.66
CA GLY A 22 -7.53 -3.92 1.95
C GLY A 22 -7.53 -4.10 0.43
N THR A 23 -8.68 -3.86 -0.18
CA THR A 23 -8.86 -3.95 -1.63
C THR A 23 -9.53 -2.71 -2.17
N ARG A 24 -9.17 -2.33 -3.39
CA ARG A 24 -9.69 -1.13 -4.05
C ARG A 24 -9.96 -1.40 -5.53
N LEU A 25 -11.14 -1.03 -6.01
CA LEU A 25 -11.45 -1.01 -7.45
C LEU A 25 -10.94 0.30 -8.06
N GLY A 26 -10.03 0.19 -9.02
CA GLY A 26 -9.55 1.30 -9.86
C GLY A 26 -10.58 1.73 -10.91
N LEU A 27 -10.41 2.92 -11.49
CA LEU A 27 -11.22 3.37 -12.62
C LEU A 27 -10.91 2.59 -13.89
N ASP A 28 -9.71 2.01 -13.98
CA ASP A 28 -9.31 1.01 -14.98
C ASP A 28 -10.07 -0.33 -14.90
N GLY A 29 -10.92 -0.50 -13.86
CA GLY A 29 -11.73 -1.69 -13.65
C GLY A 29 -10.96 -2.88 -13.05
N LEU A 30 -9.75 -2.68 -12.52
CA LEU A 30 -8.99 -3.71 -11.82
C LEU A 30 -9.15 -3.59 -10.30
N VAL A 31 -9.13 -4.72 -9.60
CA VAL A 31 -9.09 -4.78 -8.14
C VAL A 31 -7.64 -4.80 -7.70
N TYR A 32 -7.21 -3.75 -7.01
CA TYR A 32 -5.92 -3.60 -6.36
C TYR A 32 -6.00 -4.13 -4.94
N VAL A 33 -4.98 -4.88 -4.52
CA VAL A 33 -4.96 -5.59 -3.24
C VAL A 33 -3.68 -5.25 -2.49
N SER A 34 -3.86 -4.88 -1.23
CA SER A 34 -2.78 -4.62 -0.28
C SER A 34 -2.19 -5.94 0.22
N VAL A 35 -0.87 -6.10 0.18
CA VAL A 35 -0.18 -7.31 0.64
C VAL A 35 0.98 -6.93 1.56
N GLY A 36 0.94 -7.43 2.81
CA GLY A 36 2.06 -7.30 3.75
C GLY A 36 3.22 -8.26 3.47
N ASP A 37 4.30 -8.15 4.24
CA ASP A 37 5.61 -8.75 4.00
C ASP A 37 5.71 -10.26 4.17
N LYS A 38 4.68 -10.88 4.72
CA LYS A 38 4.51 -12.33 4.61
C LYS A 38 4.28 -12.78 3.17
N GLY A 39 3.91 -11.85 2.30
CA GLY A 39 3.86 -12.01 0.87
C GLY A 39 2.87 -13.08 0.41
N LEU A 40 3.13 -13.60 -0.78
CA LEU A 40 2.34 -14.62 -1.45
C LEU A 40 3.27 -15.73 -1.91
N GLN A 41 3.23 -16.89 -1.23
CA GLN A 41 4.02 -18.06 -1.64
C GLN A 41 3.65 -18.51 -3.06
N ARG A 42 2.34 -18.61 -3.32
CA ARG A 42 1.76 -18.92 -4.63
C ARG A 42 0.29 -18.51 -4.64
N ALA A 43 0.00 -17.33 -5.16
CA ALA A 43 -1.38 -16.94 -5.43
C ALA A 43 -1.78 -17.38 -6.85
N THR A 44 -3.00 -17.86 -7.01
CA THR A 44 -3.52 -18.40 -8.28
C THR A 44 -4.82 -17.69 -8.64
N GLY A 45 -4.86 -17.04 -9.80
CA GLY A 45 -6.06 -16.41 -10.36
C GLY A 45 -7.04 -17.44 -10.95
N ALA A 46 -8.25 -17.00 -11.26
CA ALA A 46 -9.32 -17.84 -11.81
C ALA A 46 -8.99 -18.43 -13.20
N ASP A 47 -8.12 -17.77 -13.96
CA ASP A 47 -7.59 -18.23 -15.25
C ASP A 47 -6.37 -19.17 -15.11
N GLY A 48 -5.95 -19.49 -13.88
CA GLY A 48 -4.77 -20.30 -13.60
C GLY A 48 -3.45 -19.52 -13.67
N SER A 49 -3.48 -18.20 -13.86
CA SER A 49 -2.30 -17.34 -13.68
C SER A 49 -1.77 -17.47 -12.26
N THR A 50 -0.44 -17.42 -12.09
CA THR A 50 0.18 -17.59 -10.77
C THR A 50 1.22 -16.53 -10.52
N ILE A 51 1.22 -15.98 -9.30
CA ILE A 51 2.25 -15.05 -8.85
C ILE A 51 2.87 -15.53 -7.54
N THR A 52 4.13 -15.15 -7.35
CA THR A 52 4.86 -15.27 -6.09
C THR A 52 5.39 -13.89 -5.75
N LEU A 53 5.07 -13.42 -4.55
CA LEU A 53 5.53 -12.13 -4.04
C LEU A 53 6.29 -12.37 -2.73
N GLU A 54 7.58 -12.08 -2.75
CA GLU A 54 8.41 -12.04 -1.54
C GLU A 54 8.38 -10.64 -0.95
N GLY A 55 8.18 -10.52 0.36
CA GLY A 55 7.91 -9.24 0.99
C GLY A 55 6.52 -8.70 0.63
N GLY A 56 6.30 -7.43 0.96
CA GLY A 56 5.02 -6.76 0.76
C GLY A 56 4.97 -6.06 -0.58
N GLY A 57 3.75 -5.71 -0.98
CA GLY A 57 3.52 -5.01 -2.22
C GLY A 57 2.05 -4.77 -2.51
N VAL A 58 1.80 -4.35 -3.74
CA VAL A 58 0.44 -4.24 -4.28
C VAL A 58 0.32 -5.23 -5.43
N VAL A 59 -0.75 -6.01 -5.42
CA VAL A 59 -1.12 -6.88 -6.54
C VAL A 59 -2.44 -6.41 -7.12
N ARG A 60 -2.77 -6.82 -8.35
CA ARG A 60 -4.06 -6.52 -8.97
C ARG A 60 -4.59 -7.69 -9.76
N MET A 61 -5.90 -7.71 -9.99
CA MET A 61 -6.58 -8.68 -10.83
C MET A 61 -7.87 -8.10 -11.40
N ARG A 62 -8.44 -8.75 -12.40
CA ARG A 62 -9.81 -8.46 -12.86
C ARG A 62 -10.83 -8.80 -11.76
N PRO A 63 -12.01 -8.16 -11.77
CA PRO A 63 -13.08 -8.47 -10.81
C PRO A 63 -13.63 -9.90 -10.93
N ASP A 64 -13.32 -10.61 -12.01
CA ASP A 64 -13.64 -12.04 -12.19
C ASP A 64 -12.51 -12.98 -11.73
N GLY A 65 -11.41 -12.43 -11.22
CA GLY A 65 -10.26 -13.19 -10.72
C GLY A 65 -9.18 -13.51 -11.75
N THR A 66 -9.35 -13.09 -13.00
CA THR A 66 -8.34 -13.31 -14.07
C THR A 66 -7.27 -12.22 -14.08
N GLU A 67 -6.19 -12.41 -14.85
CA GLU A 67 -5.10 -11.44 -15.01
C GLU A 67 -4.46 -11.04 -13.66
N LEU A 68 -4.15 -12.02 -12.81
CA LEU A 68 -3.48 -11.75 -11.52
C LEU A 68 -2.02 -11.34 -11.73
N GLU A 69 -1.67 -10.13 -11.29
CA GLU A 69 -0.37 -9.50 -11.52
C GLU A 69 0.18 -8.80 -10.28
N ILE A 70 1.50 -8.73 -10.16
CA ILE A 70 2.19 -7.89 -9.17
C ILE A 70 2.33 -6.47 -9.73
N VAL A 71 1.81 -5.48 -9.02
CA VAL A 71 1.98 -4.06 -9.36
C VAL A 71 3.31 -3.56 -8.85
N SER A 72 3.67 -3.86 -7.60
CA SER A 72 4.90 -3.39 -6.98
C SER A 72 5.28 -4.26 -5.78
N SER A 73 6.53 -4.16 -5.32
CA SER A 73 7.08 -4.95 -4.23
C SER A 73 8.00 -4.13 -3.31
N GLY A 74 8.50 -4.74 -2.24
CA GLY A 74 9.44 -4.11 -1.31
C GLY A 74 8.76 -3.21 -0.28
N THR A 75 7.51 -3.52 0.06
CA THR A 75 6.80 -2.94 1.21
C THR A 75 6.69 -3.87 2.41
N ARG A 76 6.31 -3.33 3.58
CA ARG A 76 6.20 -4.13 4.80
C ARG A 76 4.76 -4.46 5.17
N ASN A 77 4.01 -3.48 5.65
CA ASN A 77 2.68 -3.68 6.21
C ASN A 77 1.82 -2.42 6.02
N HIS A 78 1.45 -2.12 4.77
CA HIS A 78 0.32 -1.26 4.50
C HIS A 78 -0.96 -2.10 4.51
N LEU A 79 -1.97 -1.70 5.28
CA LEU A 79 -3.22 -2.46 5.39
C LEU A 79 -4.25 -2.13 4.30
N ASP A 80 -4.02 -1.06 3.54
CA ASP A 80 -4.98 -0.61 2.55
C ASP A 80 -4.32 0.26 1.47
N VAL A 81 -5.02 0.40 0.34
CA VAL A 81 -4.57 1.15 -0.84
C VAL A 81 -5.53 2.31 -1.12
N ALA A 82 -5.00 3.53 -1.14
CA ALA A 82 -5.73 4.71 -1.60
C ALA A 82 -5.42 4.96 -3.08
N MET A 83 -6.46 5.26 -3.87
CA MET A 83 -6.32 5.60 -5.28
C MET A 83 -7.04 6.91 -5.60
N ASP A 84 -6.35 7.85 -6.23
CA ASP A 84 -6.91 9.13 -6.64
C ASP A 84 -7.78 9.03 -7.91
N SER A 85 -8.20 10.17 -8.44
CA SER A 85 -9.00 10.26 -9.67
C SER A 85 -8.24 9.89 -10.95
N LEU A 86 -6.91 9.76 -10.89
CA LEU A 86 -6.05 9.35 -12.00
C LEU A 86 -5.52 7.92 -11.84
N ASP A 87 -6.05 7.17 -10.86
CA ASP A 87 -5.58 5.85 -10.47
C ASP A 87 -4.10 5.81 -10.02
N ASN A 88 -3.55 6.93 -9.52
CA ASN A 88 -2.28 6.88 -8.80
C ASN A 88 -2.48 6.11 -7.49
N ILE A 89 -1.54 5.21 -7.18
CA ILE A 89 -1.67 4.24 -6.10
C ILE A 89 -0.83 4.69 -4.92
N PHE A 90 -1.47 4.92 -3.77
CA PHE A 90 -0.80 5.38 -2.56
C PHE A 90 -1.03 4.45 -1.38
N THR A 91 0.03 4.23 -0.61
CA THR A 91 -0.04 3.52 0.67
C THR A 91 0.66 4.30 1.76
N TYR A 92 0.26 4.03 2.99
CA TYR A 92 0.99 4.44 4.19
C TYR A 92 1.37 3.16 4.94
N ASP A 93 2.67 2.88 4.95
CA ASP A 93 3.26 1.59 5.33
C ASP A 93 4.03 1.75 6.65
N ASN A 94 3.97 0.77 7.56
CA ASN A 94 4.82 0.69 8.75
C ASN A 94 6.02 -0.24 8.47
N THR A 95 7.24 0.32 8.43
CA THR A 95 8.44 -0.42 8.01
C THR A 95 9.28 -1.04 9.12
N ASP A 96 8.81 -1.07 10.38
CA ASP A 96 9.28 -1.89 11.53
C ASP A 96 9.29 -1.09 12.86
N ASP A 97 8.11 -0.58 13.26
CA ASP A 97 7.77 0.01 14.58
C ASP A 97 8.72 1.07 15.20
N GLY A 98 9.76 1.52 14.49
CA GLY A 98 10.67 2.60 14.87
C GLY A 98 12.15 2.31 14.61
N LEU A 99 13.04 2.98 15.37
CA LEU A 99 14.50 2.76 15.33
C LEU A 99 15.18 2.96 13.96
N GLY A 100 14.68 3.88 13.15
CA GLY A 100 15.17 4.11 11.78
C GLY A 100 14.26 3.51 10.71
N TRP A 101 13.39 2.58 11.10
CA TRP A 101 12.35 2.02 10.26
C TRP A 101 11.05 2.78 10.46
N TRP A 102 10.75 3.66 9.52
CA TRP A 102 9.70 4.65 9.67
C TRP A 102 8.44 4.30 8.90
N THR A 103 7.31 4.78 9.42
CA THR A 103 6.11 4.89 8.62
C THR A 103 6.41 5.72 7.39
N ARG A 104 5.99 5.24 6.22
CA ARG A 104 6.31 5.87 4.94
C ARG A 104 5.10 5.98 4.04
N PHE A 105 4.97 7.15 3.42
CA PHE A 105 3.96 7.40 2.41
C PHE A 105 4.57 7.13 1.04
N THR A 106 3.99 6.19 0.29
CA THR A 106 4.57 5.65 -0.94
C THR A 106 3.59 5.80 -2.10
N HIS A 107 4.10 6.30 -3.23
CA HIS A 107 3.42 6.22 -4.51
C HIS A 107 3.94 4.99 -5.26
N HIS A 108 3.05 4.04 -5.56
CA HIS A 108 3.36 2.79 -6.22
C HIS A 108 3.37 2.95 -7.74
N ILE A 109 4.56 2.82 -8.33
CA ILE A 109 4.76 2.77 -9.77
C ILE A 109 4.66 1.30 -10.20
N PRO A 110 3.99 0.98 -11.32
CA PRO A 110 4.02 -0.37 -11.88
C PRO A 110 5.46 -0.89 -12.05
N SER A 111 5.69 -2.12 -11.59
CA SER A 111 7.00 -2.78 -11.47
C SER A 111 8.00 -2.11 -10.51
N GLY A 112 7.53 -1.17 -9.68
CA GLY A 112 8.34 -0.50 -8.68
C GLY A 112 8.74 -1.41 -7.51
N TYR A 113 9.97 -1.23 -7.03
CA TYR A 113 10.51 -1.89 -5.85
C TYR A 113 10.88 -0.85 -4.79
N TYR A 114 10.49 -1.05 -3.53
CA TYR A 114 10.61 -0.07 -2.45
C TYR A 114 11.57 -0.50 -1.32
N GLY A 115 12.39 -1.54 -1.55
CA GLY A 115 13.59 -1.81 -0.76
C GLY A 115 13.38 -2.59 0.54
N TYR A 116 12.17 -2.73 1.08
CA TYR A 116 11.98 -3.51 2.32
C TYR A 116 12.10 -5.02 2.05
N PRO A 117 12.76 -5.82 2.92
CA PRO A 117 13.58 -5.38 4.05
C PRO A 117 15.05 -5.10 3.66
N TYR A 118 15.54 -5.67 2.57
CA TYR A 118 16.98 -5.84 2.34
C TYR A 118 17.72 -4.58 1.92
N ASP A 119 17.12 -3.76 1.06
CA ASP A 119 17.80 -2.61 0.46
C ASP A 119 17.41 -1.27 1.12
N TYR A 120 16.37 -1.27 1.97
CA TYR A 120 15.77 -0.06 2.56
C TYR A 120 16.79 0.87 3.23
N HIS A 121 17.73 0.30 3.99
CA HIS A 121 18.79 1.04 4.65
C HIS A 121 20.12 0.98 3.91
N ASP A 122 20.50 -0.22 3.48
CA ASP A 122 21.87 -0.48 3.05
C ASP A 122 22.12 -0.12 1.58
N HIS A 123 21.07 -0.08 0.76
CA HIS A 123 21.16 0.07 -0.69
C HIS A 123 20.05 0.98 -1.27
N PRO A 124 19.95 2.25 -0.83
CA PRO A 124 18.90 3.17 -1.28
C PRO A 124 18.94 3.46 -2.79
N GLU A 125 20.06 3.19 -3.46
CA GLU A 125 20.22 3.31 -4.91
C GLU A 125 19.53 2.19 -5.71
N ARG A 126 19.13 1.10 -5.06
CA ARG A 126 18.54 -0.09 -5.72
C ARG A 126 17.02 -0.09 -5.73
N HIS A 127 16.38 0.88 -5.09
CA HIS A 127 14.93 0.94 -4.97
C HIS A 127 14.38 2.34 -5.26
N LEU A 128 13.08 2.41 -5.57
CA LEU A 128 12.39 3.68 -5.76
C LEU A 128 12.19 4.39 -4.41
N PRO A 129 12.26 5.73 -4.37
CA PRO A 129 12.06 6.47 -3.14
C PRO A 129 10.60 6.44 -2.70
N ARG A 130 10.37 6.43 -1.38
CA ARG A 130 9.09 6.85 -0.78
C ARG A 130 8.90 8.36 -0.95
N ILE A 131 7.66 8.85 -0.90
CA ILE A 131 7.38 10.29 -0.94
C ILE A 131 7.87 10.96 0.35
N SER A 132 7.59 10.36 1.50
CA SER A 132 7.95 10.90 2.81
C SER A 132 7.94 9.84 3.91
N GLU A 133 8.56 10.17 5.04
CA GLU A 133 8.58 9.34 6.25
C GLU A 133 8.13 10.13 7.48
N HIS A 134 7.52 9.43 8.44
CA HIS A 134 6.83 10.06 9.57
C HIS A 134 7.08 9.37 10.91
N GLY A 135 8.27 8.77 11.09
CA GLY A 135 8.69 8.14 12.34
C GLY A 135 7.97 6.82 12.64
N GLY A 136 8.12 6.30 13.86
CA GLY A 136 7.40 5.09 14.30
C GLY A 136 5.89 5.28 14.28
N GLY A 137 5.13 4.20 14.12
CA GLY A 137 3.69 4.31 13.90
C GLY A 137 3.04 3.07 13.31
N SER A 138 1.71 2.99 13.27
CA SER A 138 0.99 1.81 12.79
C SER A 138 -0.21 2.20 11.91
N PRO A 139 0.02 2.53 10.62
CA PRO A 139 -1.04 2.85 9.68
C PRO A 139 -1.95 1.65 9.45
N CYS A 140 -3.26 1.86 9.46
CA CYS A 140 -4.23 0.75 9.47
C CYS A 140 -5.46 0.92 8.57
N GLY A 141 -5.49 1.94 7.73
CA GLY A 141 -6.58 2.14 6.78
C GLY A 141 -6.31 3.32 5.86
N ALA A 142 -6.89 3.29 4.66
CA ALA A 142 -6.64 4.30 3.65
C ALA A 142 -7.92 4.63 2.87
N ALA A 143 -8.10 5.89 2.52
CA ALA A 143 -9.11 6.30 1.57
C ALA A 143 -8.62 7.51 0.79
N CYS A 144 -8.96 7.60 -0.49
CA CYS A 144 -8.82 8.84 -1.24
C CYS A 144 -10.20 9.45 -1.47
N TYR A 145 -10.35 10.72 -1.14
CA TYR A 145 -11.62 11.41 -1.31
C TYR A 145 -11.76 11.94 -2.74
N ARG A 146 -12.72 11.39 -3.50
CA ARG A 146 -12.97 11.73 -4.92
C ARG A 146 -14.37 12.32 -5.17
N GLY A 147 -15.07 12.68 -4.10
CA GLY A 147 -16.44 13.19 -4.18
C GLY A 147 -16.49 14.71 -4.40
N ALA A 148 -17.66 15.23 -4.74
CA ALA A 148 -17.90 16.67 -4.89
C ALA A 148 -18.54 17.35 -3.65
N ALA A 149 -18.81 16.58 -2.59
CA ALA A 149 -19.55 17.08 -1.42
C ALA A 149 -18.71 17.94 -0.46
N TRP A 150 -17.42 17.65 -0.32
CA TRP A 150 -16.48 18.38 0.55
C TRP A 150 -15.74 19.48 -0.21
N PRO A 151 -15.15 20.46 0.49
CA PRO A 151 -14.33 21.50 -0.13
C PRO A 151 -13.24 20.93 -1.05
N GLU A 152 -12.96 21.64 -2.14
CA GLU A 152 -12.03 21.24 -3.21
C GLU A 152 -10.65 20.82 -2.68
N ARG A 153 -10.16 21.45 -1.60
CA ARG A 153 -8.88 21.11 -0.95
C ARG A 153 -8.76 19.65 -0.47
N TYR A 154 -9.88 18.93 -0.34
CA TYR A 154 -9.90 17.53 0.09
C TYR A 154 -9.97 16.54 -1.08
N VAL A 155 -10.33 17.02 -2.29
CA VAL A 155 -10.40 16.19 -3.48
C VAL A 155 -8.99 15.68 -3.81
N ASP A 156 -8.91 14.38 -4.13
CA ASP A 156 -7.68 13.64 -4.39
C ASP A 156 -6.64 13.69 -3.26
N SER A 157 -7.09 14.00 -2.03
CA SER A 157 -6.28 13.80 -0.83
C SER A 157 -6.44 12.38 -0.30
N GLY A 158 -5.32 11.78 0.09
CA GLY A 158 -5.32 10.53 0.84
C GLY A 158 -5.57 10.79 2.32
N PHE A 159 -6.44 9.99 2.93
CA PHE A 159 -6.73 9.97 4.35
C PHE A 159 -6.30 8.61 4.89
N PHE A 160 -5.36 8.61 5.82
CA PHE A 160 -4.80 7.39 6.38
C PHE A 160 -5.02 7.36 7.89
N CYS A 161 -5.57 6.25 8.37
CA CYS A 161 -5.70 5.99 9.80
C CYS A 161 -4.33 5.57 10.34
N GLU A 162 -3.91 6.22 11.41
CA GLU A 162 -2.66 5.94 12.12
C GLU A 162 -3.01 5.52 13.56
N TRP A 163 -3.06 4.21 13.78
CA TRP A 163 -3.47 3.64 15.06
C TRP A 163 -2.45 3.93 16.17
N GLY A 164 -1.17 3.79 15.87
CA GLY A 164 -0.10 3.99 16.86
C GLY A 164 -0.01 5.44 17.34
N LYS A 165 -0.49 6.39 16.53
CA LYS A 165 -0.54 7.81 16.88
C LYS A 165 -1.92 8.28 17.34
N GLY A 166 -2.97 7.46 17.16
CA GLY A 166 -4.36 7.82 17.45
C GLY A 166 -4.89 8.92 16.55
N LYS A 167 -4.57 8.91 15.25
CA LYS A 167 -4.90 10.01 14.33
C LYS A 167 -5.48 9.52 13.01
N VAL A 168 -6.22 10.39 12.35
CA VAL A 168 -6.40 10.32 10.89
C VAL A 168 -5.58 11.44 10.28
N GLN A 169 -4.64 11.07 9.42
CA GLN A 169 -3.75 12.02 8.76
C GLN A 169 -4.17 12.18 7.30
N ARG A 170 -4.28 13.43 6.84
CA ARG A 170 -4.51 13.76 5.44
C ARG A 170 -3.19 14.05 4.76
N PHE A 171 -2.99 13.43 3.62
CA PHE A 171 -1.88 13.65 2.70
C PHE A 171 -2.43 14.30 1.44
N SER A 172 -2.00 15.54 1.15
CA SER A 172 -2.18 16.15 -0.16
C SER A 172 -0.89 16.10 -0.94
N VAL A 173 -1.00 15.73 -2.22
CA VAL A 173 0.16 15.56 -3.09
C VAL A 173 0.24 16.65 -4.17
N LYS A 174 1.47 16.96 -4.59
CA LYS A 174 1.75 17.82 -5.75
C LYS A 174 2.74 17.11 -6.66
N PRO A 175 2.51 17.05 -7.99
CA PRO A 175 3.43 16.43 -8.93
C PRO A 175 4.85 16.98 -8.80
N ASN A 176 5.84 16.09 -8.81
CA ASN A 176 7.26 16.41 -8.76
C ASN A 176 8.09 15.36 -9.52
N GLY A 177 8.46 15.68 -10.76
CA GLY A 177 9.14 14.74 -11.64
C GLY A 177 8.27 13.53 -11.97
N ALA A 178 8.80 12.33 -11.75
CA ALA A 178 8.10 11.07 -11.98
C ALA A 178 7.23 10.59 -10.80
N THR A 179 7.11 11.41 -9.74
CA THR A 179 6.33 11.11 -8.53
C THR A 179 5.73 12.37 -7.94
N PHE A 180 5.51 12.42 -6.62
CA PHE A 180 4.89 13.52 -5.92
C PHE A 180 5.74 14.00 -4.73
N THR A 181 5.48 15.23 -4.31
CA THR A 181 5.73 15.68 -2.93
C THR A 181 4.42 15.64 -2.15
N ALA A 182 4.48 15.52 -0.82
CA ALA A 182 3.29 15.49 0.02
C ALA A 182 3.36 16.50 1.17
N GLU A 183 2.22 17.09 1.47
CA GLU A 183 1.94 17.84 2.70
C GLU A 183 1.02 16.99 3.59
N ILE A 184 1.39 16.86 4.87
CA ILE A 184 0.64 16.08 5.86
C ILE A 184 -0.03 17.00 6.88
N GLU A 185 -1.29 16.74 7.21
CA GLU A 185 -2.01 17.37 8.32
C GLU A 185 -2.73 16.33 9.17
N ASP A 186 -2.82 16.56 10.48
CA ASP A 186 -3.66 15.78 11.36
C ASP A 186 -5.12 16.23 11.16
N PHE A 187 -5.91 15.41 10.48
CA PHE A 187 -7.31 15.70 10.17
C PHE A 187 -8.22 15.44 11.37
N MET A 188 -7.95 14.38 12.13
CA MET A 188 -8.62 14.05 13.40
C MET A 188 -7.61 13.47 14.41
N THR A 189 -7.90 13.69 15.70
CA THR A 189 -7.14 13.21 16.88
C THR A 189 -8.09 12.72 17.95
#